data_AF-A0A0W1A941-F1
#
_entry.id   AF-A0A0W1A941-F1
#
_cell.length_a   1.000
_cell.length_b   1.000
_cell.length_c   1.000
_cell.angle_alpha   90.00
_cell.angle_beta   90.00
_cell.angle_gamma   90.00
#
_symmetry.space_group_name_H-M   'P 1'
#
loop_
_entity.id
_entity.type
_entity.pdbx_description
1 polymer ?
#
loop_
_entity_poly.entity_id
_entity_poly.type
_entity_poly.pdbx_seq_one_letter_code
_entity_poly.pdbx_strand_id
1 'polypeptide(L)'
;MHNLPEELYHSQVVGKMSFIVRVLQLIDPKGSLQTIRKDYAREIQCITDAEKALQQLTENDCKNENCQAELNKFTILEQQSKAGKCPSLDTLSQNAWIIQELSRLITLIQPFSLDEEMIEEAYLKMKNQPDLWSSLYHHQLNDLEQLTNSLDDIPLPNQVFFNAILCKLKYHLSTNGLADNDTISTELFKLAKNMQESVYKKTNKVIPLFIAYLESQQYLLPFAGALSKEDETKVIVELIAAFAKKIKNATLNSQLNNLRATICLNKSLLDSISSILTKDHALHDLRSMRLDTHFLKAEEIDELFKKAIRVSRKNDVELTKNLCKLALLSKAFPKAKELINKDIENIYPEMTAQLFTSPNFIMGIIQQVIEGQTPIQNGIEQETTNQLITQCYWYLNEPTHIPESMELKDLYAFINARIQNINEQTELRKNQLQQLGYGFPSFENVENIVNSLDPQTDENIKNIITDFYTAIKEAKELQFYQRKNSASPKQQFYQPKNSASPKQLEEITAKEFHAFFEACCAAGKNAAQRLENNRTGLELIMDVLKSIANWTIRLLSGGTTPQFFKKPKTAVDDLVQAVNELRKTLEKTLQHIDFSEESQHNITA
;
A
#
# COMPACT_ATOMS: atom_id res chain seq x y z
N MET A 1 -12.06 -67.32 45.79
CA MET A 1 -10.65 -66.93 45.98
C MET A 1 -10.59 -65.99 47.18
N HIS A 2 -10.12 -66.46 48.33
CA HIS A 2 -9.86 -65.62 49.51
C HIS A 2 -8.37 -65.69 49.81
N ASN A 3 -7.56 -64.88 49.11
CA ASN A 3 -6.11 -64.82 49.32
C ASN A 3 -5.72 -63.82 50.42
N LEU A 4 -6.69 -63.20 51.10
CA LEU A 4 -6.47 -62.31 52.22
C LEU A 4 -6.79 -63.03 53.54
N PRO A 5 -5.94 -62.90 54.58
CA PRO A 5 -6.31 -63.23 55.95
C PRO A 5 -7.65 -62.58 56.34
N GLU A 6 -8.46 -63.29 57.13
CA GLU A 6 -9.84 -62.89 57.48
C GLU A 6 -9.91 -61.49 58.13
N GLU A 7 -8.99 -61.18 59.04
CA GLU A 7 -8.90 -59.87 59.68
C GLU A 7 -8.55 -58.75 58.68
N LEU A 8 -7.65 -59.03 57.73
CA LEU A 8 -7.33 -58.09 56.65
C LEU A 8 -8.51 -57.93 55.68
N TYR A 9 -9.26 -58.99 55.40
CA TYR A 9 -10.45 -58.92 54.57
C TYR A 9 -11.49 -57.95 55.15
N HIS A 10 -11.85 -58.11 56.42
CA HIS A 10 -12.84 -57.23 57.07
C HIS A 10 -12.33 -55.80 57.23
N SER A 11 -11.03 -55.60 57.51
CA SER A 11 -10.41 -54.28 57.51
C SER A 11 -10.52 -53.58 56.15
N GLN A 12 -10.31 -54.30 55.05
CA GLN A 12 -10.47 -53.77 53.68
C GLN A 12 -11.93 -53.41 53.36
N VAL A 13 -12.89 -54.21 53.84
CA VAL A 13 -14.32 -53.91 53.72
C VAL A 13 -14.66 -52.57 54.38
N VAL A 14 -14.20 -52.35 55.63
CA VAL A 14 -14.41 -51.07 56.34
C VAL A 14 -13.77 -49.90 55.59
N GLY A 15 -12.54 -50.09 55.09
CA GLY A 15 -11.81 -49.08 54.33
C GLY A 15 -12.54 -48.65 53.05
N LYS A 16 -12.96 -49.61 52.21
CA LYS A 16 -13.66 -49.31 50.94
C LYS A 16 -15.03 -48.69 51.15
N MET A 17 -15.79 -49.15 52.13
CA MET A 17 -17.09 -48.58 52.46
C MET A 17 -16.96 -47.12 52.95
N SER A 18 -15.97 -46.86 53.81
CA SER A 18 -15.68 -45.49 54.28
C SER A 18 -15.23 -44.59 53.13
N PHE A 19 -14.42 -45.12 52.20
CA PHE A 19 -14.01 -44.42 50.99
C PHE A 19 -15.22 -44.04 50.11
N ILE A 20 -16.11 -44.98 49.81
CA ILE A 20 -17.32 -44.72 49.01
C ILE A 20 -18.15 -43.59 49.61
N VAL A 21 -18.48 -43.67 50.90
CA VAL A 21 -19.31 -42.65 51.56
C VAL A 21 -18.61 -41.29 51.60
N ARG A 22 -17.29 -41.27 51.81
CA ARG A 22 -16.50 -40.03 51.74
C ARG A 22 -16.53 -39.41 50.34
N VAL A 23 -16.31 -40.20 49.29
CA VAL A 23 -16.35 -39.70 47.90
C VAL A 23 -17.75 -39.22 47.55
N LEU A 24 -18.79 -39.94 47.97
CA LEU A 24 -20.18 -39.52 47.77
C LEU A 24 -20.48 -38.16 48.43
N GLN A 25 -19.95 -37.91 49.63
CA GLN A 25 -20.07 -36.61 50.31
C GLN A 25 -19.33 -35.49 49.59
N LEU A 26 -18.24 -35.80 48.87
CA LEU A 26 -17.48 -34.81 48.08
C LEU A 26 -18.23 -34.42 46.80
N ILE A 27 -18.78 -35.40 46.09
CA ILE A 27 -19.51 -35.13 44.83
C ILE A 27 -20.92 -34.59 45.07
N ASP A 28 -21.54 -34.96 46.19
CA ASP A 28 -22.91 -34.56 46.55
C ASP A 28 -23.02 -34.18 48.03
N PRO A 29 -22.51 -33.01 48.43
CA PRO A 29 -22.57 -32.55 49.81
C PRO A 29 -23.99 -32.19 50.27
N LYS A 30 -24.89 -31.85 49.33
CA LYS A 30 -26.27 -31.40 49.63
C LYS A 30 -27.28 -32.52 49.67
N GLY A 31 -26.95 -33.68 49.11
CA GLY A 31 -27.84 -34.83 49.06
C GLY A 31 -28.83 -34.79 47.90
N SER A 32 -28.51 -34.14 46.79
CA SER A 32 -29.43 -33.98 45.66
C SER A 32 -29.39 -35.14 44.66
N LEU A 33 -28.30 -35.91 44.60
CA LEU A 33 -28.14 -37.03 43.64
C LEU A 33 -28.84 -38.30 44.13
N GLN A 34 -30.17 -38.31 44.06
CA GLN A 34 -31.02 -39.37 44.62
C GLN A 34 -30.79 -40.74 43.98
N THR A 35 -30.53 -40.81 42.67
CA THR A 35 -30.29 -42.08 41.97
C THR A 35 -29.03 -42.75 42.51
N ILE A 36 -27.95 -41.97 42.64
CA ILE A 36 -26.67 -42.43 43.17
C ILE A 36 -26.82 -42.85 44.65
N ARG A 37 -27.45 -42.01 45.47
CA ARG A 37 -27.63 -42.31 46.91
C ARG A 37 -28.46 -43.56 47.17
N LYS A 38 -29.46 -43.82 46.33
CA LYS A 38 -30.25 -45.04 46.41
C LYS A 38 -29.41 -46.28 46.12
N ASP A 39 -28.53 -46.21 45.14
CA ASP A 39 -27.64 -47.32 44.78
C ASP A 39 -26.57 -47.62 45.84
N TYR A 40 -26.09 -46.59 46.57
CA TYR A 40 -25.14 -46.74 47.69
C TYR A 40 -25.82 -46.74 49.08
N ALA A 41 -27.14 -46.94 49.14
CA ALA A 41 -27.91 -46.81 50.39
C ALA A 41 -27.42 -47.75 51.49
N ARG A 42 -26.94 -48.95 51.13
CA ARG A 42 -26.46 -49.96 52.07
C ARG A 42 -25.15 -49.54 52.73
N GLU A 43 -24.20 -49.02 51.95
CA GLU A 43 -22.93 -48.48 52.44
C GLU A 43 -23.16 -47.27 53.35
N ILE A 44 -24.05 -46.36 52.93
CA ILE A 44 -24.45 -45.20 53.74
C ILE A 44 -25.06 -45.68 55.07
N GLN A 45 -26.00 -46.61 55.02
CA GLN A 45 -26.69 -47.14 56.20
C GLN A 45 -25.71 -47.79 57.18
N CYS A 46 -24.78 -48.64 56.72
CA CYS A 46 -23.78 -49.24 57.61
C CYS A 46 -22.92 -48.18 58.33
N ILE A 47 -22.51 -47.13 57.62
CA ILE A 47 -21.75 -46.03 58.23
C ILE A 47 -22.62 -45.26 59.25
N THR A 48 -23.86 -44.93 58.90
CA THR A 48 -24.80 -44.22 59.79
C THR A 48 -25.17 -45.04 61.02
N ASP A 49 -25.41 -46.35 60.88
CA ASP A 49 -25.75 -47.23 61.99
C ASP A 49 -24.56 -47.40 62.95
N ALA A 50 -23.33 -47.45 62.43
CA ALA A 50 -22.13 -47.45 63.27
C ALA A 50 -21.88 -46.10 63.96
N GLU A 51 -22.19 -44.98 63.31
CA GLU A 51 -22.13 -43.65 63.94
C GLU A 51 -23.16 -43.52 65.07
N LYS A 52 -24.40 -43.98 64.85
CA LYS A 52 -25.44 -44.00 65.88
C LYS A 52 -25.08 -44.94 67.04
N ALA A 53 -24.55 -46.13 66.74
CA ALA A 53 -24.10 -47.07 67.76
C ALA A 53 -22.96 -46.47 68.59
N LEU A 54 -22.01 -45.78 67.95
CA LEU A 54 -20.94 -45.07 68.65
C LEU A 54 -21.51 -43.96 69.55
N GLN A 55 -22.41 -43.12 69.04
CA GLN A 55 -23.06 -42.04 69.81
C GLN A 55 -23.83 -42.57 71.03
N GLN A 56 -24.60 -43.65 70.86
CA GLN A 56 -25.34 -44.29 71.95
C GLN A 56 -24.40 -44.87 73.01
N LEU A 57 -23.23 -45.37 72.62
CA LEU A 57 -22.21 -45.85 73.57
C LEU A 57 -21.58 -44.68 74.33
N THR A 58 -21.20 -43.58 73.67
CA THR A 58 -20.67 -42.38 74.34
C THR A 58 -21.68 -41.74 75.30
N GLU A 59 -22.98 -41.74 74.96
CA GLU A 59 -24.04 -41.21 75.83
C GLU A 59 -24.33 -42.10 77.06
N ASN A 60 -24.21 -43.42 76.92
CA ASN A 60 -24.43 -44.37 78.00
C ASN A 60 -23.21 -44.52 78.93
N ASP A 61 -21.99 -44.38 78.40
CA ASP A 61 -20.75 -44.46 79.16
C ASP A 61 -20.47 -43.21 80.01
N CYS A 62 -21.06 -42.05 79.68
CA CYS A 62 -21.07 -40.86 80.55
C CYS A 62 -21.83 -41.04 81.88
N LYS A 63 -22.42 -42.22 82.15
CA LYS A 63 -23.12 -42.54 83.41
C LYS A 63 -22.40 -43.55 84.30
N ASN A 64 -21.32 -44.19 83.85
CA ASN A 64 -20.60 -45.20 84.62
C ASN A 64 -19.10 -44.90 84.66
N GLU A 65 -18.57 -44.55 85.84
CA GLU A 65 -17.16 -44.14 86.05
C GLU A 65 -16.10 -45.24 85.83
N ASN A 66 -16.43 -46.41 85.29
CA ASN A 66 -15.47 -47.47 85.02
C ASN A 66 -15.86 -48.28 83.77
N CYS A 67 -15.49 -47.79 82.58
CA CYS A 67 -15.26 -48.63 81.41
C CYS A 67 -14.33 -47.91 80.41
N GLN A 68 -13.05 -48.27 80.40
CA GLN A 68 -12.20 -48.10 79.22
C GLN A 68 -12.54 -49.22 78.24
N ALA A 69 -13.48 -48.97 77.33
CA ALA A 69 -13.62 -49.77 76.12
C ALA A 69 -13.22 -48.90 74.93
N GLU A 70 -12.04 -49.17 74.37
CA GLU A 70 -11.52 -48.58 73.13
C GLU A 70 -12.33 -49.03 71.90
N LEU A 71 -13.65 -48.79 71.89
CA LEU A 71 -14.45 -49.00 70.69
C LEU A 71 -14.46 -47.72 69.87
N ASN A 72 -13.65 -47.70 68.82
CA ASN A 72 -13.71 -46.67 67.80
C ASN A 72 -14.71 -47.09 66.69
N LYS A 73 -15.11 -46.13 65.84
CA LYS A 73 -16.00 -46.37 64.69
C LYS A 73 -15.52 -47.52 63.80
N PHE A 74 -14.20 -47.73 63.68
CA PHE A 74 -13.61 -48.80 62.89
C PHE A 74 -13.94 -50.18 63.47
N THR A 75 -13.76 -50.40 64.77
CA THR A 75 -14.05 -51.70 65.43
C THR A 75 -15.53 -52.09 65.30
N ILE A 76 -16.45 -51.12 65.43
CA ILE A 76 -17.89 -51.36 65.25
C ILE A 76 -18.19 -51.83 63.82
N LEU A 77 -17.62 -51.16 62.82
CA LEU A 77 -17.80 -51.50 61.41
C LEU A 77 -17.17 -52.85 61.06
N GLU A 78 -16.01 -53.17 61.65
CA GLU A 78 -15.35 -54.45 61.43
C GLU A 78 -16.21 -55.61 61.98
N GLN A 79 -16.80 -55.45 63.17
CA GLN A 79 -17.73 -56.42 63.73
C GLN A 79 -19.01 -56.57 62.89
N GLN A 80 -19.55 -55.47 62.36
CA GLN A 80 -20.69 -55.52 61.43
C GLN A 80 -20.34 -56.25 60.12
N SER A 81 -19.11 -56.10 59.63
CA SER A 81 -18.59 -56.83 58.49
C SER A 81 -18.48 -58.33 58.78
N LYS A 82 -17.89 -58.72 59.92
CA LYS A 82 -17.83 -60.12 60.39
C LYS A 82 -19.22 -60.75 60.54
N ALA A 83 -20.21 -59.96 60.97
CA ALA A 83 -21.60 -60.37 61.11
C ALA A 83 -22.39 -60.43 59.77
N GLY A 84 -21.74 -60.18 58.62
CA GLY A 84 -22.38 -60.21 57.30
C GLY A 84 -23.38 -59.08 57.04
N LYS A 85 -23.37 -58.02 57.88
CA LYS A 85 -24.27 -56.86 57.72
C LYS A 85 -23.80 -55.94 56.59
N CYS A 86 -22.48 -55.82 56.40
CA CYS A 86 -21.87 -55.02 55.34
C CYS A 86 -21.87 -55.75 53.98
N PRO A 87 -21.81 -55.02 52.85
CA PRO A 87 -21.60 -55.62 51.52
C PRO A 87 -20.24 -56.35 51.42
N SER A 88 -20.14 -57.27 50.45
CA SER A 88 -18.90 -58.03 50.21
C SER A 88 -17.76 -57.15 49.67
N LEU A 89 -16.51 -57.57 49.86
CA LEU A 89 -15.35 -56.80 49.38
C LEU A 89 -15.35 -56.63 47.85
N ASP A 90 -15.79 -57.62 47.10
CA ASP A 90 -15.85 -57.57 45.63
C ASP A 90 -16.90 -56.55 45.18
N THR A 91 -18.10 -56.58 45.78
CA THR A 91 -19.16 -55.58 45.53
C THR A 91 -18.65 -54.18 45.85
N LEU A 92 -18.03 -53.98 47.01
CA LEU A 92 -17.47 -52.69 47.41
C LEU A 92 -16.33 -52.24 46.50
N SER A 93 -15.55 -53.16 45.94
CA SER A 93 -14.48 -52.82 45.01
C SER A 93 -15.02 -52.29 43.69
N GLN A 94 -16.06 -52.92 43.13
CA GLN A 94 -16.74 -52.44 41.93
C GLN A 94 -17.43 -51.09 42.18
N ASN A 95 -18.13 -50.97 43.31
CA ASN A 95 -18.82 -49.75 43.74
C ASN A 95 -17.85 -48.58 43.98
N ALA A 96 -16.74 -48.82 44.67
CA ALA A 96 -15.70 -47.82 44.93
C ALA A 96 -15.08 -47.30 43.63
N TRP A 97 -14.93 -48.16 42.63
CA TRP A 97 -14.40 -47.75 41.34
C TRP A 97 -15.32 -46.76 40.62
N ILE A 98 -16.60 -47.12 40.46
CA ILE A 98 -17.56 -46.30 39.71
C ILE A 98 -17.64 -44.89 40.32
N ILE A 99 -17.75 -44.80 41.65
CA ILE A 99 -17.83 -43.50 42.32
C ILE A 99 -16.51 -42.72 42.25
N GLN A 100 -15.37 -43.40 42.23
CA GLN A 100 -14.07 -42.77 42.07
C GLN A 100 -13.89 -42.17 40.69
N GLU A 101 -14.24 -42.88 39.60
CA GLU A 101 -14.14 -42.35 38.24
C GLU A 101 -15.09 -41.17 38.03
N LEU A 102 -16.30 -41.23 38.59
CA LEU A 102 -17.23 -40.10 38.58
C LEU A 102 -16.64 -38.88 39.31
N SER A 103 -16.05 -39.10 40.49
CA SER A 103 -15.38 -38.03 41.23
C SER A 103 -14.20 -37.46 40.45
N ARG A 104 -13.41 -38.30 39.76
CA ARG A 104 -12.31 -37.85 38.90
C ARG A 104 -12.81 -36.96 37.77
N LEU A 105 -13.90 -37.32 37.10
CA LEU A 105 -14.52 -36.48 36.08
C LEU A 105 -14.86 -35.09 36.63
N ILE A 106 -15.60 -35.04 37.75
CA ILE A 106 -16.03 -33.79 38.40
C ILE A 106 -14.83 -32.93 38.81
N THR A 107 -13.76 -33.54 39.33
CA THR A 107 -12.55 -32.82 39.72
C THR A 107 -11.76 -32.30 38.51
N LEU A 108 -11.59 -33.11 37.47
CA LEU A 108 -10.72 -32.76 36.32
C LEU A 108 -11.30 -31.63 35.46
N ILE A 109 -12.62 -31.48 35.40
CA ILE A 109 -13.29 -30.42 34.63
C ILE A 109 -13.38 -29.09 35.37
N GLN A 110 -12.92 -28.99 36.62
CA GLN A 110 -12.86 -27.70 37.32
C GLN A 110 -12.06 -26.67 36.51
N PRO A 111 -12.50 -25.39 36.48
CA PRO A 111 -13.50 -24.76 37.36
C PRO A 111 -14.97 -24.93 36.92
N PHE A 112 -15.25 -25.70 35.86
CA PHE A 112 -16.61 -25.94 35.40
C PHE A 112 -17.31 -27.03 36.23
N SER A 113 -18.63 -26.99 36.26
CA SER A 113 -19.46 -27.96 36.98
C SER A 113 -20.43 -28.65 36.03
N LEU A 114 -20.64 -29.95 36.25
CA LEU A 114 -21.75 -30.69 35.63
C LEU A 114 -23.05 -30.38 36.36
N ASP A 115 -24.14 -30.27 35.61
CA ASP A 115 -25.49 -30.24 36.18
C ASP A 115 -25.83 -31.60 36.80
N GLU A 116 -26.71 -31.61 37.81
CA GLU A 116 -27.05 -32.81 38.58
C GLU A 116 -27.53 -33.97 37.69
N GLU A 117 -28.35 -33.67 36.68
CA GLU A 117 -28.84 -34.64 35.69
C GLU A 117 -27.69 -35.30 34.91
N MET A 118 -26.70 -34.51 34.48
CA MET A 118 -25.53 -35.00 33.75
C MET A 118 -24.61 -35.84 34.64
N ILE A 119 -24.52 -35.54 35.93
CA ILE A 119 -23.78 -36.36 36.89
C ILE A 119 -24.44 -37.74 37.05
N GLU A 120 -25.77 -37.78 37.20
CA GLU A 120 -26.51 -39.05 37.29
C GLU A 120 -26.43 -39.85 35.98
N GLU A 121 -26.49 -39.19 34.82
CA GLU A 121 -26.33 -39.86 33.53
C GLU A 121 -24.92 -40.46 33.37
N ALA A 122 -23.87 -39.70 33.69
CA ALA A 122 -22.50 -40.19 33.65
C ALA A 122 -22.29 -41.37 34.61
N TYR A 123 -22.86 -41.31 35.81
CA TYR A 123 -22.85 -42.40 36.77
C TYR A 123 -23.47 -43.68 36.20
N LEU A 124 -24.67 -43.59 35.63
CA LEU A 124 -25.37 -44.74 35.07
C LEU A 124 -24.61 -45.34 33.89
N LYS A 125 -24.02 -44.51 33.03
CA LYS A 125 -23.16 -44.97 31.93
C LYS A 125 -21.96 -45.75 32.46
N MET A 126 -21.21 -45.20 33.42
CA MET A 126 -20.04 -45.87 34.01
C MET A 126 -20.43 -47.17 34.73
N LYS A 127 -21.55 -47.18 35.46
CA LYS A 127 -22.06 -48.36 36.17
C LYS A 127 -22.42 -49.51 35.23
N ASN A 128 -22.97 -49.20 34.07
CA ASN A 128 -23.44 -50.19 33.10
C ASN A 128 -22.34 -50.70 32.15
N GLN A 129 -21.10 -50.22 32.27
CA GLN A 129 -19.98 -50.72 31.48
C GLN A 129 -19.58 -52.13 31.94
N PRO A 130 -19.40 -53.11 31.01
CA PRO A 130 -18.94 -54.46 31.36
C PRO A 130 -17.58 -54.48 32.04
N ASP A 131 -16.67 -53.60 31.59
CA ASP A 131 -15.38 -53.35 32.22
C ASP A 131 -15.06 -51.85 32.14
N LEU A 132 -15.17 -51.16 33.28
CA LEU A 132 -14.94 -49.73 33.36
C LEU A 132 -13.45 -49.38 33.15
N TRP A 133 -12.50 -50.28 33.45
CA TRP A 133 -11.06 -50.01 33.32
C TRP A 133 -10.59 -49.89 31.88
N SER A 134 -11.05 -50.81 31.04
CA SER A 134 -10.74 -50.81 29.61
C SER A 134 -11.70 -49.94 28.80
N SER A 135 -12.65 -49.28 29.47
CA SER A 135 -13.61 -48.41 28.81
C SER A 135 -12.98 -47.13 28.27
N LEU A 136 -13.63 -46.55 27.26
CA LEU A 136 -13.26 -45.25 26.71
C LEU A 136 -13.28 -44.14 27.78
N TYR A 137 -14.21 -44.20 28.75
CA TYR A 137 -14.32 -43.21 29.81
C TYR A 137 -13.06 -43.13 30.66
N HIS A 138 -12.54 -44.29 31.10
CA HIS A 138 -11.32 -44.32 31.89
C HIS A 138 -10.10 -43.79 31.11
N HIS A 139 -9.98 -44.18 29.83
CA HIS A 139 -8.92 -43.68 28.96
C HIS A 139 -9.00 -42.16 28.75
N GLN A 140 -10.19 -41.61 28.50
CA GLN A 140 -10.39 -40.17 28.35
C GLN A 140 -10.10 -39.40 29.64
N LEU A 141 -10.44 -39.95 30.81
CA LEU A 141 -10.10 -39.35 32.10
C LEU A 141 -8.59 -39.37 32.36
N ASN A 142 -7.90 -40.47 32.04
CA ASN A 142 -6.44 -40.53 32.12
C ASN A 142 -5.78 -39.51 31.18
N ASP A 143 -6.30 -39.38 29.96
CA ASP A 143 -5.82 -38.38 29.00
C ASP A 143 -6.04 -36.96 29.53
N LEU A 144 -7.22 -36.66 30.07
CA LEU A 144 -7.54 -35.34 30.61
C LEU A 144 -6.67 -34.99 31.82
N GLU A 145 -6.39 -35.96 32.69
CA GLU A 145 -5.50 -35.83 33.83
C GLU A 145 -4.07 -35.56 33.38
N GLN A 146 -3.55 -36.33 32.41
CA GLN A 146 -2.21 -36.09 31.84
C GLN A 146 -2.09 -34.70 31.21
N LEU A 147 -3.11 -34.29 30.42
CA LEU A 147 -3.13 -32.97 29.81
C LEU A 147 -3.16 -31.85 30.86
N THR A 148 -3.98 -32.01 31.90
CA THR A 148 -4.08 -31.04 33.00
C THR A 148 -2.78 -30.93 33.77
N ASN A 149 -2.15 -32.05 34.13
CA ASN A 149 -0.91 -32.06 34.89
C ASN A 149 0.28 -31.48 34.09
N SER A 150 0.25 -31.60 32.77
CA SER A 150 1.31 -31.05 31.91
C SER A 150 1.24 -29.55 31.69
N LEU A 151 0.15 -28.88 32.10
CA LEU A 151 -0.07 -27.46 31.79
C LEU A 151 1.07 -26.58 32.33
N ASP A 152 1.54 -26.84 33.54
CA ASP A 152 2.60 -26.06 34.19
C ASP A 152 3.99 -26.31 33.57
N ASP A 153 4.19 -27.47 32.94
CA ASP A 153 5.46 -27.83 32.28
C ASP A 153 5.60 -27.23 30.88
N ILE A 154 4.51 -26.70 30.30
CA ILE A 154 4.54 -26.10 28.96
C ILE A 154 5.02 -24.65 29.07
N PRO A 155 6.11 -24.26 28.37
CA PRO A 155 6.65 -22.92 28.45
C PRO A 155 5.77 -21.89 27.70
N LEU A 156 5.81 -20.64 28.19
CA LEU A 156 5.26 -19.50 27.45
C LEU A 156 6.00 -19.30 26.11
N PRO A 157 5.29 -18.89 25.04
CA PRO A 157 3.86 -18.55 24.99
C PRO A 157 2.93 -19.75 24.69
N ASN A 158 3.47 -20.94 24.41
CA ASN A 158 2.68 -22.12 24.01
C ASN A 158 1.63 -22.54 25.06
N GLN A 159 1.95 -22.29 26.33
CA GLN A 159 1.07 -22.56 27.46
C GLN A 159 -0.30 -21.89 27.30
N VAL A 160 -0.34 -20.64 26.83
CA VAL A 160 -1.57 -19.85 26.70
C VAL A 160 -2.53 -20.50 25.70
N PHE A 161 -2.01 -20.93 24.55
CA PHE A 161 -2.81 -21.59 23.51
C PHE A 161 -3.24 -23.00 23.90
N PHE A 162 -2.36 -23.75 24.56
CA PHE A 162 -2.69 -25.08 25.07
C PHE A 162 -3.77 -25.01 26.15
N ASN A 163 -3.64 -24.08 27.10
CA ASN A 163 -4.64 -23.85 28.14
C ASN A 163 -6.01 -23.50 27.55
N ALA A 164 -6.05 -22.68 26.49
CA ALA A 164 -7.29 -22.34 25.82
C ALA A 164 -8.04 -23.57 25.28
N ILE A 165 -7.33 -24.48 24.61
CA ILE A 165 -7.91 -25.74 24.12
C ILE A 165 -8.32 -26.65 25.27
N LEU A 166 -7.50 -26.75 26.33
CA LEU A 166 -7.82 -27.54 27.51
C LEU A 166 -9.07 -27.02 28.23
N CYS A 167 -9.20 -25.70 28.43
CA CYS A 167 -10.41 -25.09 28.99
C CYS A 167 -11.63 -25.35 28.12
N LYS A 168 -11.49 -25.28 26.78
CA LYS A 168 -12.58 -25.62 25.87
C LYS A 168 -13.00 -27.09 25.98
N LEU A 169 -12.06 -28.00 26.11
CA LEU A 169 -12.32 -29.43 26.36
C LEU A 169 -13.07 -29.62 27.68
N LYS A 170 -12.57 -29.05 28.78
CA LYS A 170 -13.21 -29.15 30.11
C LYS A 170 -14.62 -28.57 30.12
N TYR A 171 -14.83 -27.42 29.47
CA TYR A 171 -16.14 -26.81 29.32
C TYR A 171 -17.10 -27.69 28.49
N HIS A 172 -16.62 -28.26 27.39
CA HIS A 172 -17.44 -29.16 26.57
C HIS A 172 -17.85 -30.42 27.35
N LEU A 173 -16.92 -30.97 28.15
CA LEU A 173 -17.20 -32.10 29.03
C LEU A 173 -18.15 -31.74 30.18
N SER A 174 -18.12 -30.50 30.69
CA SER A 174 -19.08 -30.07 31.71
C SER A 174 -20.50 -29.87 31.17
N THR A 175 -20.65 -29.61 29.87
CA THR A 175 -21.98 -29.44 29.25
C THR A 175 -22.55 -30.73 28.66
N ASN A 176 -21.71 -31.68 28.26
CA ASN A 176 -22.15 -32.90 27.54
C ASN A 176 -21.78 -34.22 28.23
N GLY A 177 -21.02 -34.17 29.33
CA GLY A 177 -20.48 -35.37 29.98
C GLY A 177 -19.50 -36.15 29.11
N LEU A 178 -19.27 -37.41 29.48
CA LEU A 178 -18.52 -38.38 28.67
C LEU A 178 -19.51 -39.16 27.80
N ALA A 179 -19.30 -39.16 26.49
CA ALA A 179 -20.15 -39.87 25.54
C ALA A 179 -19.32 -40.63 24.50
N ASP A 180 -19.77 -41.82 24.14
CA ASP A 180 -19.01 -42.76 23.29
C ASP A 180 -18.84 -42.26 21.84
N ASN A 181 -19.77 -41.41 21.36
CA ASN A 181 -19.81 -40.90 19.98
C ASN A 181 -19.68 -39.37 19.91
N ASP A 182 -18.91 -38.77 20.82
CA ASP A 182 -18.68 -37.33 20.80
C ASP A 182 -17.45 -36.97 19.96
N THR A 183 -17.71 -36.56 18.72
CA THR A 183 -16.68 -36.15 17.77
C THR A 183 -15.94 -34.90 18.24
N ILE A 184 -16.61 -33.99 18.96
CA ILE A 184 -16.04 -32.71 19.39
C ILE A 184 -15.00 -32.95 20.49
N SER A 185 -15.35 -33.71 21.53
CA SER A 185 -14.36 -34.04 22.58
C SER A 185 -13.20 -34.87 22.02
N THR A 186 -13.48 -35.82 21.12
CA THR A 186 -12.44 -36.62 20.45
C THR A 186 -11.44 -35.75 19.69
N GLU A 187 -11.92 -34.77 18.93
CA GLU A 187 -11.07 -33.82 18.22
C GLU A 187 -10.27 -32.91 19.17
N LEU A 188 -10.90 -32.43 20.24
CA LEU A 188 -10.24 -31.59 21.25
C LEU A 188 -9.16 -32.35 22.02
N PHE A 189 -9.40 -33.61 22.40
CA PHE A 189 -8.39 -34.50 22.99
C PHE A 189 -7.20 -34.69 22.05
N LYS A 190 -7.48 -35.01 20.78
CA LYS A 190 -6.43 -35.19 19.76
C LYS A 190 -5.62 -33.91 19.55
N LEU A 191 -6.29 -32.76 19.47
CA LEU A 191 -5.64 -31.46 19.33
C LEU A 191 -4.75 -31.13 20.53
N ALA A 192 -5.27 -31.28 21.75
CA ALA A 192 -4.53 -31.02 22.97
C ALA A 192 -3.28 -31.92 23.06
N LYS A 193 -3.43 -33.23 22.82
CA LYS A 193 -2.29 -34.17 22.77
C LYS A 193 -1.27 -33.77 21.71
N ASN A 194 -1.69 -33.40 20.50
CA ASN A 194 -0.78 -32.95 19.44
C ASN A 194 -0.04 -31.66 19.82
N MET A 195 -0.70 -30.73 20.50
CA MET A 195 -0.06 -29.51 21.00
C MET A 195 0.97 -29.84 22.08
N GLN A 196 0.62 -30.70 23.03
CA GLN A 196 1.52 -31.19 24.09
C GLN A 196 2.75 -31.89 23.49
N GLU A 197 2.54 -32.84 22.57
CA GLU A 197 3.64 -33.52 21.87
C GLU A 197 4.52 -32.55 21.08
N SER A 198 3.93 -31.53 20.43
CA SER A 198 4.71 -30.51 19.72
C SER A 198 5.63 -29.73 20.65
N VAL A 199 5.23 -29.53 21.91
CA VAL A 199 6.07 -28.87 22.91
C VAL A 199 7.25 -29.78 23.26
N TYR A 200 6.98 -31.05 23.61
CA TYR A 200 8.03 -32.01 23.94
C TYR A 200 9.02 -32.26 22.79
N LYS A 201 8.51 -32.33 21.56
CA LYS A 201 9.32 -32.51 20.34
C LYS A 201 9.97 -31.22 19.83
N LYS A 202 9.69 -30.07 20.46
CA LYS A 202 10.21 -28.73 20.08
C LYS A 202 9.95 -28.36 18.62
N THR A 203 8.80 -28.75 18.07
CA THR A 203 8.49 -28.59 16.63
C THR A 203 7.88 -27.24 16.25
N ASN A 204 7.70 -26.30 17.19
CA ASN A 204 7.07 -24.98 16.98
C ASN A 204 5.68 -25.02 16.30
N LYS A 205 4.89 -26.09 16.48
CA LYS A 205 3.59 -26.29 15.82
C LYS A 205 2.37 -25.88 16.64
N VAL A 206 2.53 -25.51 17.91
CA VAL A 206 1.42 -25.18 18.82
C VAL A 206 0.55 -24.04 18.25
N ILE A 207 1.14 -22.91 17.89
CA ILE A 207 0.42 -21.76 17.33
C ILE A 207 -0.26 -22.11 15.99
N PRO A 208 0.41 -22.75 15.01
CA PRO A 208 -0.26 -23.22 13.80
C PRO A 208 -1.44 -24.16 14.06
N LEU A 209 -1.32 -25.10 15.00
CA LEU A 209 -2.43 -26.01 15.38
C LEU A 209 -3.60 -25.23 15.98
N PHE A 210 -3.33 -24.23 16.81
CA PHE A 210 -4.34 -23.36 17.39
C PHE A 210 -5.08 -22.52 16.34
N ILE A 211 -4.35 -21.95 15.38
CA ILE A 211 -4.93 -21.19 14.27
C ILE A 211 -5.80 -22.10 13.40
N ALA A 212 -5.32 -23.28 13.03
CA ALA A 212 -6.07 -24.25 12.24
C ALA A 212 -7.38 -24.65 12.94
N TYR A 213 -7.33 -24.84 14.26
CA TYR A 213 -8.55 -25.08 15.05
C TYR A 213 -9.52 -23.91 14.95
N LEU A 214 -9.08 -22.67 15.15
CA LEU A 214 -9.93 -21.49 15.06
C LEU A 214 -10.57 -21.31 13.67
N GLU A 215 -9.81 -21.58 12.61
CA GLU A 215 -10.30 -21.51 11.22
C GLU A 215 -11.34 -22.58 10.90
N SER A 216 -11.24 -23.75 11.53
CA SER A 216 -12.16 -24.87 11.34
C SER A 216 -13.48 -24.74 12.11
N GLN A 217 -13.59 -23.78 13.04
CA GLN A 217 -14.81 -23.60 13.84
C GLN A 217 -15.94 -22.98 13.02
N GLN A 218 -17.15 -23.53 13.17
CA GLN A 218 -18.37 -22.97 12.57
C GLN A 218 -18.96 -21.82 13.39
N TYR A 219 -18.69 -21.79 14.70
CA TYR A 219 -19.21 -20.77 15.61
C TYR A 219 -18.42 -19.47 15.55
N LEU A 220 -19.12 -18.34 15.62
CA LEU A 220 -18.52 -17.01 15.63
C LEU A 220 -17.60 -16.79 16.85
N LEU A 221 -17.95 -17.36 18.01
CA LEU A 221 -17.20 -17.24 19.27
C LEU A 221 -16.89 -18.63 19.82
N PRO A 222 -15.79 -19.27 19.38
CA PRO A 222 -15.51 -20.67 19.70
C PRO A 222 -15.19 -20.92 21.18
N PHE A 223 -14.77 -19.90 21.93
CA PHE A 223 -14.42 -20.00 23.34
C PHE A 223 -15.46 -19.38 24.30
N ALA A 224 -16.64 -19.00 23.80
CA ALA A 224 -17.72 -18.47 24.63
C ALA A 224 -18.03 -19.43 25.79
N GLY A 225 -18.01 -18.91 27.03
CA GLY A 225 -18.23 -19.68 28.26
C GLY A 225 -17.04 -20.52 28.73
N ALA A 226 -16.11 -20.85 27.84
CA ALA A 226 -14.93 -21.66 28.17
C ALA A 226 -13.73 -20.83 28.66
N LEU A 227 -13.61 -19.57 28.24
CA LEU A 227 -12.54 -18.68 28.70
C LEU A 227 -13.09 -17.46 29.42
N SER A 228 -12.36 -17.02 30.44
CA SER A 228 -12.57 -15.70 31.04
C SER A 228 -12.13 -14.60 30.07
N LYS A 229 -12.67 -13.38 30.20
CA LYS A 229 -12.22 -12.24 29.38
C LYS A 229 -10.73 -11.96 29.51
N GLU A 230 -10.17 -12.19 30.71
CA GLU A 230 -8.74 -12.02 30.96
C GLU A 230 -7.91 -13.04 30.18
N ASP A 231 -8.33 -14.31 30.16
CA ASP A 231 -7.63 -15.36 29.44
C ASP A 231 -7.78 -15.23 27.93
N GLU A 232 -8.96 -14.83 27.43
CA GLU A 232 -9.11 -14.47 26.01
C GLU A 232 -8.16 -13.33 25.61
N THR A 233 -8.04 -12.31 26.46
CA THR A 233 -7.11 -11.18 26.22
C THR A 233 -5.66 -11.67 26.17
N LYS A 234 -5.25 -12.57 27.07
CA LYS A 234 -3.90 -13.18 27.05
C LYS A 234 -3.65 -13.92 25.73
N VAL A 235 -4.62 -14.72 25.27
CA VAL A 235 -4.51 -15.44 23.99
C VAL A 235 -4.35 -14.45 22.82
N ILE A 236 -5.17 -13.39 22.78
CA ILE A 236 -5.11 -12.36 21.72
C ILE A 236 -3.74 -11.65 21.72
N VAL A 237 -3.24 -11.27 22.90
CA VAL A 237 -1.93 -10.59 23.03
C VAL A 237 -0.79 -11.48 22.53
N GLU A 238 -0.76 -12.75 22.95
CA GLU A 238 0.28 -13.68 22.51
C GLU A 238 0.19 -14.02 21.02
N LEU A 239 -1.04 -14.15 20.49
CA LEU A 239 -1.26 -14.37 19.07
C LEU A 239 -0.71 -13.21 18.25
N ILE A 240 -1.06 -11.98 18.65
CA ILE A 240 -0.58 -10.76 18.01
C ILE A 240 0.95 -10.65 18.11
N ALA A 241 1.54 -10.94 19.27
CA ALA A 241 2.98 -10.94 19.45
C ALA A 241 3.71 -11.95 18.55
N ALA A 242 3.11 -13.13 18.33
CA ALA A 242 3.65 -14.14 17.43
C ALA A 242 3.70 -13.66 15.96
N PHE A 243 2.68 -12.92 15.52
CA PHE A 243 2.64 -12.35 14.17
C PHE A 243 3.46 -11.07 14.02
N ALA A 244 3.56 -10.25 15.06
CA ALA A 244 4.34 -9.01 15.03
C ALA A 244 5.82 -9.25 14.71
N LYS A 245 6.38 -10.41 15.09
CA LYS A 245 7.76 -10.81 14.75
C LYS A 245 7.98 -11.03 13.25
N LYS A 246 6.91 -11.27 12.47
CA LYS A 246 6.99 -11.55 11.03
C LYS A 246 6.84 -10.30 10.17
N ILE A 247 6.17 -9.27 10.69
CA ILE A 247 5.90 -8.03 9.95
C ILE A 247 7.13 -7.12 10.00
N LYS A 248 7.60 -6.70 8.82
CA LYS A 248 8.74 -5.77 8.72
C LYS A 248 8.29 -4.31 8.56
N ASN A 249 7.08 -4.07 8.08
CA ASN A 249 6.56 -2.71 7.91
C ASN A 249 6.07 -2.12 9.26
N ALA A 250 6.60 -0.95 9.63
CA ALA A 250 6.30 -0.32 10.92
C ALA A 250 4.82 0.10 11.06
N THR A 251 4.22 0.63 9.98
CA THR A 251 2.81 1.04 9.96
C THR A 251 1.87 -0.15 10.15
N LEU A 252 2.11 -1.25 9.43
CA LEU A 252 1.34 -2.49 9.57
C LEU A 252 1.54 -3.14 10.93
N ASN A 253 2.76 -3.08 11.49
CA ASN A 253 3.02 -3.58 12.84
C ASN A 253 2.25 -2.75 13.89
N SER A 254 2.13 -1.43 13.72
CA SER A 254 1.28 -0.60 14.57
C SER A 254 -0.21 -0.96 14.42
N GLN A 255 -0.69 -1.16 13.19
CA GLN A 255 -2.07 -1.61 12.95
C GLN A 255 -2.35 -2.98 13.58
N LEU A 256 -1.41 -3.93 13.48
CA LEU A 256 -1.50 -5.24 14.12
C LEU A 256 -1.56 -5.11 15.64
N ASN A 257 -0.74 -4.25 16.24
CA ASN A 257 -0.77 -4.02 17.69
C ASN A 257 -2.07 -3.34 18.16
N ASN A 258 -2.71 -2.53 17.32
CA ASN A 258 -4.03 -1.97 17.63
C ASN A 258 -5.13 -3.04 17.70
N LEU A 259 -4.95 -4.20 17.03
CA LEU A 259 -5.86 -5.33 17.17
C LEU A 259 -5.85 -5.95 18.57
N ARG A 260 -4.90 -5.59 19.45
CA ARG A 260 -4.91 -6.03 20.86
C ARG A 260 -6.11 -5.49 21.62
N ALA A 261 -6.69 -4.38 21.18
CA ALA A 261 -7.91 -3.82 21.73
C ALA A 261 -9.18 -4.58 21.30
N THR A 262 -9.05 -5.60 20.44
CA THR A 262 -10.18 -6.43 20.02
C THR A 262 -10.70 -7.23 21.22
N ILE A 263 -12.02 -7.25 21.37
CA ILE A 263 -12.69 -7.82 22.55
C ILE A 263 -12.85 -9.35 22.44
N CYS A 264 -12.80 -9.91 21.22
CA CYS A 264 -13.18 -11.30 20.99
C CYS A 264 -12.14 -12.07 20.16
N LEU A 265 -11.84 -13.29 20.61
CA LEU A 265 -11.05 -14.27 19.85
C LEU A 265 -11.94 -15.02 18.86
N ASN A 266 -11.92 -14.61 17.59
CA ASN A 266 -12.76 -15.18 16.54
C ASN A 266 -12.06 -15.23 15.17
N LYS A 267 -12.78 -15.77 14.17
CA LYS A 267 -12.32 -15.82 12.79
C LYS A 267 -12.06 -14.44 12.19
N SER A 268 -12.85 -13.42 12.53
CA SER A 268 -12.65 -12.05 12.04
C SER A 268 -11.32 -11.43 12.50
N LEU A 269 -10.86 -11.75 13.71
CA LEU A 269 -9.52 -11.37 14.18
C LEU A 269 -8.44 -12.02 13.30
N LEU A 270 -8.56 -13.32 13.00
CA LEU A 270 -7.64 -14.02 12.11
C LEU A 270 -7.66 -13.46 10.68
N ASP A 271 -8.84 -13.17 10.14
CA ASP A 271 -9.00 -12.54 8.83
C ASP A 271 -8.32 -11.15 8.78
N SER A 272 -8.43 -10.39 9.87
CA SER A 272 -7.77 -9.07 10.02
C SER A 272 -6.25 -9.22 10.06
N ILE A 273 -5.73 -10.19 10.81
CA ILE A 273 -4.29 -10.51 10.85
C ILE A 273 -3.80 -10.97 9.47
N SER A 274 -4.54 -11.88 8.81
CA SER A 274 -4.22 -12.40 7.49
C SER A 274 -4.19 -11.31 6.42
N SER A 275 -5.16 -10.38 6.46
CA SER A 275 -5.17 -9.19 5.61
C SER A 275 -3.92 -8.33 5.80
N ILE A 276 -3.50 -8.10 7.05
CA ILE A 276 -2.28 -7.35 7.36
C ILE A 276 -1.03 -8.07 6.81
N LEU A 277 -0.92 -9.39 6.99
CA LEU A 277 0.21 -10.16 6.49
C LEU A 277 0.27 -10.15 4.96
N THR A 278 -0.87 -10.26 4.31
CA THR A 278 -0.98 -10.18 2.84
C THR A 278 -0.50 -8.82 2.33
N LYS A 279 -0.86 -7.73 3.03
CA LYS A 279 -0.35 -6.38 2.73
C LYS A 279 1.15 -6.27 2.98
N ASP A 280 1.70 -6.83 4.07
CA ASP A 280 3.15 -6.78 4.34
C ASP A 280 3.94 -7.51 3.25
N HIS A 281 3.45 -8.66 2.78
CA HIS A 281 4.04 -9.36 1.62
C HIS A 281 4.03 -8.50 0.36
N ALA A 282 2.89 -7.90 0.01
CA ALA A 282 2.80 -7.05 -1.16
C ALA A 282 3.73 -5.83 -1.07
N LEU A 283 3.87 -5.19 0.10
CA LEU A 283 4.80 -4.09 0.32
C LEU A 283 6.26 -4.54 0.32
N HIS A 284 6.53 -5.77 0.76
CA HIS A 284 7.86 -6.36 0.68
C HIS A 284 8.28 -6.57 -0.78
N ASP A 285 7.37 -7.02 -1.64
CA ASP A 285 7.63 -7.19 -3.07
C ASP A 285 7.98 -5.87 -3.75
N LEU A 286 7.41 -4.74 -3.31
CA LEU A 286 7.78 -3.40 -3.80
C LEU A 286 9.25 -3.04 -3.54
N ARG A 287 9.92 -3.66 -2.56
CA ARG A 287 11.37 -3.46 -2.32
C ARG A 287 12.24 -4.00 -3.45
N SER A 288 11.71 -4.94 -4.25
CA SER A 288 12.38 -5.45 -5.43
C SER A 288 12.21 -4.54 -6.65
N MET A 289 11.29 -3.56 -6.60
CA MET A 289 11.05 -2.63 -7.69
C MET A 289 12.28 -1.73 -7.90
N ARG A 290 12.77 -1.71 -9.14
CA ARG A 290 13.94 -0.93 -9.54
C ARG A 290 13.70 -0.29 -10.90
N LEU A 291 14.29 0.89 -11.07
CA LEU A 291 14.41 1.58 -12.35
C LEU A 291 15.89 1.81 -12.60
N ASP A 292 16.49 0.99 -13.46
CA ASP A 292 17.94 0.87 -13.65
C ASP A 292 18.71 0.72 -12.33
N THR A 293 19.52 1.72 -11.97
CA THR A 293 20.32 1.75 -10.73
C THR A 293 19.54 2.30 -9.54
N HIS A 294 18.35 2.85 -9.75
CA HIS A 294 17.53 3.44 -8.70
C HIS A 294 16.62 2.41 -8.02
N PHE A 295 16.59 2.47 -6.70
CA PHE A 295 15.75 1.64 -5.84
C PHE A 295 15.19 2.45 -4.67
N LEU A 296 14.17 1.91 -4.02
CA LEU A 296 13.57 2.46 -2.81
C LEU A 296 14.00 1.65 -1.59
N LYS A 297 14.34 2.36 -0.52
CA LYS A 297 14.59 1.76 0.79
C LYS A 297 13.28 1.38 1.47
N ALA A 298 13.36 0.51 2.46
CA ALA A 298 12.20 0.04 3.21
C ALA A 298 11.43 1.19 3.89
N GLU A 299 12.17 2.18 4.41
CA GLU A 299 11.61 3.34 5.09
C GLU A 299 10.86 4.26 4.12
N GLU A 300 11.37 4.42 2.89
CA GLU A 300 10.72 5.22 1.84
C GLU A 300 9.38 4.59 1.44
N ILE A 301 9.33 3.25 1.29
CA ILE A 301 8.10 2.53 0.96
C ILE A 301 7.08 2.64 2.10
N ASP A 302 7.52 2.58 3.36
CA ASP A 302 6.64 2.77 4.52
C ASP A 302 6.02 4.17 4.57
N GLU A 303 6.79 5.22 4.28
CA GLU A 303 6.26 6.60 4.21
C GLU A 303 5.25 6.77 3.06
N LEU A 304 5.51 6.18 1.89
CA LEU A 304 4.55 6.19 0.79
C LEU A 304 3.28 5.40 1.14
N PHE A 305 3.41 4.28 1.84
CA PHE A 305 2.28 3.50 2.32
C PHE A 305 1.44 4.27 3.36
N LYS A 306 2.08 4.97 4.30
CA LYS A 306 1.38 5.87 5.25
C LYS A 306 0.55 6.92 4.52
N LYS A 307 1.09 7.52 3.45
CA LYS A 307 0.36 8.45 2.59
C LYS A 307 -0.81 7.75 1.91
N ALA A 308 -0.58 6.60 1.28
CA ALA A 308 -1.61 5.87 0.56
C ALA A 308 -2.81 5.48 1.44
N ILE A 309 -2.57 4.96 2.65
CA ILE A 309 -3.64 4.58 3.60
C ILE A 309 -4.51 5.77 4.00
N ARG A 310 -3.92 6.96 4.15
CA ARG A 310 -4.67 8.18 4.52
C ARG A 310 -5.67 8.58 3.43
N VAL A 311 -5.35 8.28 2.18
CA VAL A 311 -6.18 8.63 1.02
C VAL A 311 -7.20 7.54 0.70
N SER A 312 -6.79 6.27 0.68
CA SER A 312 -7.69 5.14 0.40
C SER A 312 -7.30 3.91 1.21
N ARG A 313 -8.21 3.45 2.07
CA ARG A 313 -8.02 2.20 2.84
C ARG A 313 -8.24 0.92 2.02
N LYS A 314 -8.97 1.02 0.91
CA LYS A 314 -9.30 -0.13 0.04
C LYS A 314 -8.19 -0.43 -0.96
N ASN A 315 -7.61 0.62 -1.55
CA ASN A 315 -6.61 0.50 -2.62
C ASN A 315 -5.22 0.95 -2.15
N ASP A 316 -4.93 0.86 -0.85
CA ASP A 316 -3.68 1.35 -0.25
C ASP A 316 -2.43 0.71 -0.88
N VAL A 317 -2.44 -0.60 -1.11
CA VAL A 317 -1.32 -1.33 -1.73
C VAL A 317 -1.09 -0.89 -3.18
N GLU A 318 -2.15 -0.83 -3.99
CA GLU A 318 -2.06 -0.43 -5.39
C GLU A 318 -1.62 1.03 -5.52
N LEU A 319 -2.18 1.92 -4.69
CA LEU A 319 -1.78 3.30 -4.63
C LEU A 319 -0.31 3.42 -4.23
N THR A 320 0.15 2.65 -3.25
CA THR A 320 1.58 2.61 -2.86
C THR A 320 2.47 2.17 -4.00
N LYS A 321 2.07 1.14 -4.78
CA LYS A 321 2.79 0.71 -5.98
C LYS A 321 2.96 1.87 -6.97
N ASN A 322 1.92 2.66 -7.21
CA ASN A 322 1.98 3.82 -8.10
C ASN A 322 2.85 4.95 -7.54
N LEU A 323 2.79 5.21 -6.23
CA LEU A 323 3.68 6.17 -5.58
C LEU A 323 5.14 5.74 -5.63
N CYS A 324 5.43 4.44 -5.50
CA CYS A 324 6.77 3.90 -5.68
C CYS A 324 7.29 4.14 -7.10
N LYS A 325 6.45 3.95 -8.12
CA LYS A 325 6.79 4.28 -9.52
C LYS A 325 7.14 5.76 -9.68
N LEU A 326 6.34 6.68 -9.14
CA LEU A 326 6.63 8.12 -9.18
C LEU A 326 7.94 8.46 -8.44
N ALA A 327 8.16 7.90 -7.26
CA ALA A 327 9.38 8.12 -6.49
C ALA A 327 10.63 7.62 -7.23
N LEU A 328 10.54 6.49 -7.95
CA LEU A 328 11.62 6.00 -8.80
C LEU A 328 11.89 6.93 -9.98
N LEU A 329 10.85 7.45 -10.65
CA LEU A 329 11.01 8.47 -11.70
C LEU A 329 11.64 9.75 -11.16
N SER A 330 11.27 10.19 -9.96
CA SER A 330 11.87 11.35 -9.31
C SER A 330 13.37 11.17 -9.04
N LYS A 331 13.80 9.95 -8.69
CA LYS A 331 15.23 9.62 -8.56
C LYS A 331 15.94 9.56 -9.90
N ALA A 332 15.28 9.03 -10.93
CA ALA A 332 15.83 8.90 -12.28
C ALA A 332 15.90 10.23 -13.04
N PHE A 333 15.03 11.19 -12.72
CA PHE A 333 15.00 12.54 -13.28
C PHE A 333 15.17 13.61 -12.18
N PRO A 334 16.39 13.83 -11.65
CA PRO A 334 16.62 14.76 -10.54
C PRO A 334 16.14 16.19 -10.82
N LYS A 335 16.20 16.64 -12.08
CA LYS A 335 15.74 17.97 -12.52
C LYS A 335 14.22 18.13 -12.43
N ALA A 336 13.45 17.05 -12.57
CA ALA A 336 11.99 17.06 -12.45
C ALA A 336 11.49 16.66 -11.05
N LYS A 337 12.39 16.55 -10.06
CA LYS A 337 12.09 16.04 -8.72
C LYS A 337 10.97 16.81 -8.03
N GLU A 338 10.99 18.15 -8.09
CA GLU A 338 10.00 18.99 -7.41
C GLU A 338 8.60 18.81 -7.99
N LEU A 339 8.48 18.73 -9.32
CA LEU A 339 7.23 18.46 -10.01
C LEU A 339 6.63 17.12 -9.56
N ILE A 340 7.43 16.05 -9.64
CA ILE A 340 6.98 14.71 -9.31
C ILE A 340 6.64 14.59 -7.81
N ASN A 341 7.41 15.23 -6.94
CA ASN A 341 7.12 15.24 -5.51
C ASN A 341 5.82 15.96 -5.18
N LYS A 342 5.47 17.02 -5.92
CA LYS A 342 4.19 17.71 -5.77
C LYS A 342 3.01 16.79 -6.11
N ASP A 343 3.15 15.93 -7.11
CA ASP A 343 2.13 14.92 -7.44
C ASP A 343 2.08 13.79 -6.39
N ILE A 344 3.22 13.41 -5.79
CA ILE A 344 3.29 12.50 -4.64
C ILE A 344 2.68 13.12 -3.37
N GLU A 345 2.62 14.45 -3.26
CA GLU A 345 1.96 15.12 -2.14
C GLU A 345 0.46 15.29 -2.34
N ASN A 346 0.02 15.57 -3.57
CA ASN A 346 -1.38 15.82 -3.94
C ASN A 346 -2.05 14.59 -4.57
N ILE A 347 -2.00 13.47 -3.86
CA ILE A 347 -2.42 12.17 -4.39
C ILE A 347 -3.96 12.07 -4.47
N TYR A 348 -4.47 11.76 -5.67
CA TYR A 348 -5.88 11.39 -5.89
C TYR A 348 -5.97 9.96 -6.45
N PRO A 349 -6.71 9.03 -5.80
CA PRO A 349 -6.72 7.61 -6.16
C PRO A 349 -7.09 7.34 -7.63
N GLU A 350 -8.05 8.10 -8.14
CA GLU A 350 -8.59 7.94 -9.50
C GLU A 350 -7.61 8.47 -10.58
N MET A 351 -6.71 9.39 -10.22
CA MET A 351 -5.82 10.05 -11.18
C MET A 351 -4.41 9.44 -11.21
N THR A 352 -4.00 8.71 -10.16
CA THR A 352 -2.58 8.35 -10.01
C THR A 352 -2.10 7.36 -11.08
N ALA A 353 -2.95 6.44 -11.53
CA ALA A 353 -2.63 5.55 -12.64
C ALA A 353 -2.62 6.29 -13.99
N GLN A 354 -3.53 7.26 -14.16
CA GLN A 354 -3.67 8.07 -15.38
C GLN A 354 -2.54 9.10 -15.53
N LEU A 355 -1.82 9.43 -14.46
CA LEU A 355 -0.64 10.30 -14.52
C LEU A 355 0.41 9.75 -15.47
N PHE A 356 0.66 8.43 -15.46
CA PHE A 356 1.67 7.80 -16.30
C PHE A 356 1.34 7.82 -17.79
N THR A 357 0.09 8.07 -18.14
CA THR A 357 -0.40 8.21 -19.52
C THR A 357 -0.78 9.64 -19.86
N SER A 358 -0.56 10.60 -18.94
CA SER A 358 -0.90 12.00 -19.14
C SER A 358 0.16 12.71 -19.97
N PRO A 359 -0.17 13.25 -21.16
CA PRO A 359 0.77 14.02 -21.97
C PRO A 359 1.36 15.19 -21.18
N ASN A 360 0.55 15.85 -20.34
CA ASN A 360 0.97 17.00 -19.54
C ASN A 360 2.02 16.62 -18.48
N PHE A 361 1.85 15.47 -17.83
CA PHE A 361 2.80 14.99 -16.82
C PHE A 361 4.13 14.60 -17.47
N ILE A 362 4.09 13.80 -18.54
CA ILE A 362 5.27 13.38 -19.30
C ILE A 362 6.01 14.60 -19.84
N MET A 363 5.28 15.56 -20.42
CA MET A 363 5.86 16.78 -20.96
C MET A 363 6.50 17.65 -19.88
N GLY A 364 5.88 17.76 -18.70
CA GLY A 364 6.44 18.48 -17.56
C GLY A 364 7.79 17.92 -17.12
N ILE A 365 7.99 16.60 -17.14
CA ILE A 365 9.28 15.97 -16.86
C ILE A 365 10.30 16.32 -17.95
N ILE A 366 9.94 16.16 -19.23
CA ILE A 366 10.83 16.44 -20.37
C ILE A 366 11.31 17.90 -20.32
N GLN A 367 10.37 18.84 -20.15
CA GLN A 367 10.67 20.27 -20.08
C GLN A 367 11.68 20.59 -18.97
N GLN A 368 11.43 20.13 -17.74
CA GLN A 368 12.34 20.38 -16.59
C GLN A 368 13.74 19.80 -16.82
N VAL A 369 13.85 18.65 -17.49
CA VAL A 369 15.14 18.05 -17.80
C VAL A 369 15.89 18.86 -18.87
N ILE A 370 15.22 19.25 -19.96
CA ILE A 370 15.83 20.03 -21.05
C ILE A 370 16.26 21.43 -20.58
N GLU A 371 15.38 22.16 -19.89
CA GLU A 371 15.70 23.47 -19.31
C GLU A 371 16.84 23.37 -18.28
N GLY A 372 16.92 22.25 -17.56
CA GLY A 372 17.98 22.00 -16.60
C GLY A 372 19.33 21.59 -17.19
N GLN A 373 19.37 21.18 -18.47
CA GLN A 373 20.58 20.77 -19.22
C GLN A 373 21.13 21.90 -20.09
N THR A 374 20.27 22.80 -20.56
CA THR A 374 20.62 23.83 -21.54
C THR A 374 20.74 25.19 -20.84
N PRO A 375 21.95 25.73 -20.59
CA PRO A 375 22.06 27.09 -20.11
C PRO A 375 21.55 28.02 -21.20
N ILE A 376 20.42 28.69 -20.98
CA ILE A 376 19.87 29.68 -21.90
C ILE A 376 20.78 30.91 -21.84
N GLN A 377 21.68 31.07 -22.80
CA GLN A 377 22.60 32.20 -22.85
C GLN A 377 22.07 33.35 -23.71
N ASN A 378 21.18 33.06 -24.67
CA ASN A 378 20.58 34.06 -25.56
C ASN A 378 19.13 33.72 -25.94
N GLY A 379 18.42 34.68 -26.53
CA GLY A 379 17.03 34.52 -26.94
C GLY A 379 16.80 33.46 -28.04
N ILE A 380 17.83 33.14 -28.84
CA ILE A 380 17.76 32.08 -29.86
C ILE A 380 17.68 30.71 -29.20
N GLU A 381 18.52 30.47 -28.19
CA GLU A 381 18.56 29.20 -27.47
C GLU A 381 17.27 28.97 -26.70
N GLN A 382 16.73 30.02 -26.09
CA GLN A 382 15.43 29.97 -25.45
C GLN A 382 14.33 29.58 -26.43
N GLU A 383 14.30 30.24 -27.60
CA GLU A 383 13.26 29.98 -28.59
C GLU A 383 13.42 28.60 -29.25
N THR A 384 14.65 28.18 -29.53
CA THR A 384 14.96 26.83 -30.03
C THR A 384 14.40 25.78 -29.09
N THR A 385 14.68 25.94 -27.79
CA THR A 385 14.21 25.05 -26.74
C THR A 385 12.69 25.04 -26.65
N ASN A 386 12.05 26.22 -26.62
CA ASN A 386 10.59 26.37 -26.57
C ASN A 386 9.90 25.70 -27.76
N GLN A 387 10.45 25.83 -28.96
CA GLN A 387 9.87 25.25 -30.17
C GLN A 387 9.94 23.72 -30.18
N LEU A 388 11.11 23.15 -29.86
CA LEU A 388 11.27 21.70 -29.76
C LEU A 388 10.41 21.08 -28.65
N ILE A 389 10.29 21.78 -27.51
CA ILE A 389 9.38 21.40 -26.41
C ILE A 389 7.92 21.41 -26.89
N THR A 390 7.51 22.44 -27.63
CA THR A 390 6.14 22.55 -28.16
C THR A 390 5.84 21.45 -29.18
N GLN A 391 6.77 21.14 -30.08
CA GLN A 391 6.64 20.04 -31.03
C GLN A 391 6.52 18.68 -30.33
N CYS A 392 7.34 18.46 -29.30
CA CYS A 392 7.23 17.27 -28.47
C CYS A 392 5.84 17.19 -27.79
N TYR A 393 5.32 18.30 -27.27
CA TYR A 393 3.98 18.33 -26.67
C TYR A 393 2.88 17.95 -27.67
N TRP A 394 2.94 18.45 -28.90
CA TRP A 394 1.97 18.07 -29.95
C TRP A 394 2.05 16.59 -30.29
N TYR A 395 3.26 16.05 -30.44
CA TYR A 395 3.47 14.63 -30.66
C TYR A 395 2.83 13.78 -29.55
N LEU A 396 2.99 14.18 -28.28
CA LEU A 396 2.42 13.47 -27.12
C LEU A 396 0.89 13.55 -27.05
N ASN A 397 0.25 14.57 -27.64
CA ASN A 397 -1.21 14.72 -27.62
C ASN A 397 -1.92 13.96 -28.75
N GLU A 398 -1.17 13.35 -29.66
CA GLU A 398 -1.76 12.50 -30.69
C GLU A 398 -2.19 11.14 -30.10
N PRO A 399 -3.42 10.67 -30.37
CA PRO A 399 -4.09 9.57 -29.66
C PRO A 399 -3.45 8.18 -29.79
N THR A 400 -2.31 8.05 -30.49
CA THR A 400 -1.61 6.77 -30.70
C THR A 400 -0.21 6.73 -30.08
N HIS A 401 0.31 7.86 -29.60
CA HIS A 401 1.74 7.98 -29.27
C HIS A 401 2.10 7.63 -27.82
N ILE A 402 1.13 7.64 -26.90
CA ILE A 402 1.30 7.16 -25.53
C ILE A 402 0.39 5.94 -25.34
N PRO A 403 0.94 4.73 -25.17
CA PRO A 403 0.16 3.53 -24.89
C PRO A 403 -0.67 3.69 -23.61
N GLU A 404 -1.90 3.15 -23.62
CA GLU A 404 -2.80 3.15 -22.45
C GLU A 404 -2.21 2.40 -21.24
N SER A 405 -1.27 1.48 -21.46
CA SER A 405 -0.52 0.79 -20.42
C SER A 405 0.95 0.73 -20.78
N MET A 406 1.78 1.49 -20.05
CA MET A 406 3.23 1.47 -20.20
C MET A 406 3.87 1.05 -18.87
N GLU A 407 4.72 0.03 -18.90
CA GLU A 407 5.50 -0.35 -17.73
C GLU A 407 6.51 0.75 -17.37
N LEU A 408 6.93 0.80 -16.11
CA LEU A 408 7.79 1.90 -15.61
C LEU A 408 9.09 2.06 -16.42
N LYS A 409 9.68 0.94 -16.85
CA LYS A 409 10.91 0.93 -17.65
C LYS A 409 10.68 1.49 -19.05
N ASP A 410 9.57 1.15 -19.67
CA ASP A 410 9.22 1.63 -21.00
C ASP A 410 8.92 3.13 -20.97
N LEU A 411 8.26 3.60 -19.91
CA LEU A 411 8.02 5.04 -19.69
C LEU A 411 9.32 5.81 -19.52
N TYR A 412 10.25 5.28 -18.72
CA TYR A 412 11.56 5.88 -18.55
C TYR A 412 12.36 5.93 -19.87
N ALA A 413 12.39 4.82 -20.62
CA ALA A 413 13.03 4.75 -21.93
C ALA A 413 12.39 5.71 -22.93
N PHE A 414 11.05 5.80 -22.94
CA PHE A 414 10.29 6.71 -23.79
C PHE A 414 10.63 8.17 -23.49
N ILE A 415 10.62 8.59 -22.22
CA ILE A 415 10.97 9.96 -21.81
C ILE A 415 12.41 10.28 -22.23
N ASN A 416 13.36 9.38 -21.97
CA ASN A 416 14.76 9.58 -22.37
C ASN A 416 14.93 9.67 -23.88
N ALA A 417 14.24 8.83 -24.66
CA ALA A 417 14.29 8.88 -26.12
C ALA A 417 13.78 10.23 -26.65
N ARG A 418 12.76 10.82 -26.01
CA ARG A 418 12.26 12.16 -26.37
C ARG A 418 13.24 13.26 -26.00
N ILE A 419 13.82 13.20 -24.80
CA ILE A 419 14.86 14.15 -24.36
C ILE A 419 16.05 14.09 -25.32
N GLN A 420 16.50 12.89 -25.69
CA GLN A 420 17.60 12.69 -26.62
C GLN A 420 17.26 13.24 -28.01
N ASN A 421 16.06 12.99 -28.54
CA ASN A 421 15.63 13.52 -29.82
C ASN A 421 15.63 15.06 -29.83
N ILE A 422 15.11 15.70 -28.77
CA ILE A 422 15.17 17.17 -28.63
C ILE A 422 16.64 17.62 -28.67
N ASN A 423 17.51 17.02 -27.87
CA ASN A 423 18.93 17.38 -27.82
C ASN A 423 19.65 17.21 -29.17
N GLU A 424 19.36 16.14 -29.92
CA GLU A 424 19.90 15.90 -31.25
C GLU A 424 19.40 16.91 -32.29
N GLN A 425 18.16 17.39 -32.15
CA GLN A 425 17.57 18.40 -33.03
C GLN A 425 17.90 19.85 -32.65
N THR A 426 18.41 20.10 -31.43
CA THR A 426 18.71 21.46 -30.94
C THR A 426 19.60 22.24 -31.89
N GLU A 427 20.73 21.69 -32.34
CA GLU A 427 21.65 22.40 -33.24
C GLU A 427 21.05 22.63 -34.63
N LEU A 428 20.33 21.66 -35.18
CA LEU A 428 19.64 21.82 -36.46
C LEU A 428 18.59 22.93 -36.37
N ARG A 429 17.77 22.92 -35.31
CA ARG A 429 16.70 23.89 -35.10
C ARG A 429 17.23 25.27 -34.77
N LYS A 430 18.32 25.37 -33.99
CA LYS A 430 19.05 26.62 -33.74
C LYS A 430 19.57 27.22 -35.04
N ASN A 431 20.20 26.42 -35.90
CA ASN A 431 20.67 26.87 -37.21
C ASN A 431 19.51 27.35 -38.10
N GLN A 432 18.38 26.62 -38.12
CA GLN A 432 17.17 27.06 -38.84
C GLN A 432 16.66 28.40 -38.28
N LEU A 433 16.52 28.54 -36.97
CA LEU A 433 16.06 29.77 -36.33
C LEU A 433 17.03 30.95 -36.58
N GLN A 434 18.34 30.73 -36.49
CA GLN A 434 19.37 31.71 -36.84
C GLN A 434 19.28 32.15 -38.30
N GLN A 435 19.13 31.20 -39.23
CA GLN A 435 18.88 31.49 -40.65
C GLN A 435 17.56 32.25 -40.86
N LEU A 436 16.61 32.10 -39.93
CA LEU A 436 15.34 32.80 -39.93
C LEU A 436 15.35 34.15 -39.20
N GLY A 437 16.50 34.58 -38.71
CA GLY A 437 16.63 35.78 -37.89
C GLY A 437 15.86 35.68 -36.57
N TYR A 438 15.51 34.48 -36.11
CA TYR A 438 15.03 34.30 -34.74
C TYR A 438 16.20 34.53 -33.80
N GLY A 439 15.98 35.43 -32.83
CA GLY A 439 16.99 36.10 -32.01
C GLY A 439 18.10 36.82 -32.77
N PHE A 440 17.75 37.60 -33.80
CA PHE A 440 18.56 38.70 -34.35
C PHE A 440 19.61 39.24 -33.36
N PRO A 441 20.92 39.03 -33.59
CA PRO A 441 21.95 40.01 -33.29
C PRO A 441 22.25 40.68 -34.63
N SER A 442 21.35 41.52 -35.11
CA SER A 442 21.70 42.35 -36.27
C SER A 442 21.26 43.79 -36.16
N PHE A 443 20.66 44.20 -35.04
CA PHE A 443 20.90 45.57 -34.63
C PHE A 443 22.38 45.77 -34.32
N GLU A 444 23.19 44.78 -33.94
CA GLU A 444 24.61 45.06 -33.75
C GLU A 444 25.34 45.34 -35.08
N ASN A 445 25.08 44.59 -36.16
CA ASN A 445 25.62 44.92 -37.49
C ASN A 445 24.99 46.19 -38.09
N VAL A 446 23.69 46.43 -37.85
CA VAL A 446 22.99 47.63 -38.34
C VAL A 446 23.32 48.87 -37.50
N GLU A 447 23.48 48.76 -36.19
CA GLU A 447 24.00 49.78 -35.26
C GLU A 447 25.47 50.01 -35.58
N ASN A 448 26.29 48.99 -35.86
CA ASN A 448 27.66 49.20 -36.33
C ASN A 448 27.67 49.99 -37.64
N ILE A 449 26.73 49.73 -38.56
CA ILE A 449 26.58 50.51 -39.79
C ILE A 449 26.03 51.92 -39.51
N VAL A 450 25.01 52.09 -38.67
CA VAL A 450 24.41 53.39 -38.27
C VAL A 450 25.38 54.24 -37.43
N ASN A 451 26.22 53.60 -36.63
CA ASN A 451 27.28 54.20 -35.82
C ASN A 451 28.54 54.49 -36.65
N SER A 452 28.72 53.80 -37.79
CA SER A 452 29.77 54.12 -38.78
C SER A 452 29.41 55.30 -39.69
N LEU A 453 28.14 55.71 -39.71
CA LEU A 453 27.71 56.96 -40.35
C LEU A 453 28.14 58.15 -39.47
N ASP A 454 28.82 59.14 -40.06
CA ASP A 454 29.33 60.33 -39.37
C ASP A 454 28.17 61.08 -38.65
N PRO A 455 28.21 61.25 -37.31
CA PRO A 455 27.14 61.89 -36.54
C PRO A 455 26.86 63.35 -36.93
N GLN A 456 27.83 64.05 -37.51
CA GLN A 456 27.71 65.50 -37.74
C GLN A 456 27.14 65.87 -39.11
N THR A 457 27.05 64.93 -40.05
CA THR A 457 26.58 65.20 -41.43
C THR A 457 25.20 64.62 -41.74
N ASP A 458 24.71 63.62 -40.99
CA ASP A 458 23.58 62.78 -41.45
C ASP A 458 22.52 62.40 -40.37
N GLU A 459 22.18 63.28 -39.40
CA GLU A 459 21.18 62.98 -38.35
C GLU A 459 19.78 62.62 -38.90
N ASN A 460 19.35 63.29 -39.99
CA ASN A 460 18.08 63.00 -40.66
C ASN A 460 18.08 61.60 -41.32
N ILE A 461 19.21 61.17 -41.87
CA ILE A 461 19.38 59.86 -42.49
C ILE A 461 19.39 58.76 -41.43
N LYS A 462 20.04 58.98 -40.29
CA LYS A 462 19.98 58.05 -39.14
C LYS A 462 18.54 57.84 -38.65
N ASN A 463 17.73 58.91 -38.58
CA ASN A 463 16.31 58.81 -38.21
C ASN A 463 15.50 58.03 -39.24
N ILE A 464 15.67 58.30 -40.53
CA ILE A 464 14.96 57.57 -41.60
C ILE A 464 15.31 56.07 -41.59
N ILE A 465 16.59 55.75 -41.39
CA ILE A 465 17.07 54.37 -41.28
C ILE A 465 16.48 53.70 -40.03
N THR A 466 16.44 54.39 -38.89
CA THR A 466 15.84 53.89 -37.64
C THR A 466 14.34 53.65 -37.77
N ASP A 467 13.60 54.56 -38.41
CA ASP A 467 12.17 54.42 -38.72
C ASP A 467 11.91 53.18 -39.60
N PHE A 468 12.72 53.01 -40.65
CA PHE A 468 12.64 51.87 -41.55
C PHE A 468 12.82 50.54 -40.80
N TYR A 469 13.84 50.44 -39.94
CA TYR A 469 14.07 49.23 -39.16
C TYR A 469 13.02 49.00 -38.07
N THR A 470 12.49 50.07 -37.47
CA THR A 470 11.37 49.98 -36.51
C THR A 470 10.13 49.41 -37.21
N ALA A 471 9.81 49.88 -38.41
CA ALA A 471 8.71 49.36 -39.21
C ALA A 471 8.91 47.88 -39.60
N ILE A 472 10.15 47.46 -39.92
CA ILE A 472 10.46 46.03 -40.14
C ILE A 472 10.22 45.22 -38.87
N LYS A 473 10.64 45.72 -37.71
CA LYS A 473 10.44 45.05 -36.42
C LYS A 473 8.95 44.91 -36.09
N GLU A 474 8.16 45.97 -36.26
CA GLU A 474 6.72 45.95 -36.04
C GLU A 474 6.01 45.00 -37.01
N ALA A 475 6.40 44.98 -38.29
CA ALA A 475 5.87 44.04 -39.27
C ALA A 475 6.16 42.58 -38.87
N LYS A 476 7.36 42.32 -38.34
CA LYS A 476 7.77 40.99 -37.85
C LYS A 476 6.91 40.58 -36.65
N GLU A 477 6.75 41.47 -35.68
CA GLU A 477 5.91 41.26 -34.49
C GLU A 477 4.45 41.02 -34.89
N LEU A 478 3.94 41.76 -35.87
CA LEU A 478 2.59 41.64 -36.36
C LEU A 478 2.28 40.27 -36.99
N GLN A 479 3.20 39.75 -37.82
CA GLN A 479 2.94 38.59 -38.65
C GLN A 479 3.39 37.27 -38.02
N PHE A 480 4.50 37.28 -37.28
CA PHE A 480 5.14 36.06 -36.78
C PHE A 480 4.96 35.83 -35.27
N TYR A 481 4.20 36.69 -34.57
CA TYR A 481 3.83 36.45 -33.18
C TYR A 481 2.33 36.15 -33.04
N GLN A 482 1.99 35.26 -32.11
CA GLN A 482 0.61 34.89 -31.82
C GLN A 482 -0.10 36.04 -31.08
N ARG A 483 -1.22 36.53 -31.62
CA ARG A 483 -2.12 37.46 -30.92
C ARG A 483 -2.98 36.66 -29.92
N LYS A 484 -3.15 37.17 -28.69
CA LYS A 484 -3.86 36.54 -27.55
C LYS A 484 -5.24 35.91 -27.83
N ASN A 485 -5.90 36.20 -28.96
CA ASN A 485 -7.30 35.86 -29.20
C ASN A 485 -7.53 34.61 -30.07
N SER A 486 -6.48 33.93 -30.54
CA SER A 486 -6.59 32.70 -31.35
C SER A 486 -6.10 31.43 -30.65
N ALA A 487 -5.64 31.53 -29.39
CA ALA A 487 -5.28 30.36 -28.61
C ALA A 487 -6.55 29.57 -28.26
N SER A 488 -6.62 28.34 -28.77
CA SER A 488 -7.63 27.37 -28.34
C SER A 488 -7.57 27.22 -26.80
N PRO A 489 -8.68 26.92 -26.09
CA PRO A 489 -8.70 26.76 -24.63
C PRO A 489 -7.66 25.76 -24.08
N LYS A 490 -7.08 24.91 -24.94
CA LYS A 490 -6.05 23.91 -24.62
C LYS A 490 -4.62 24.46 -24.50
N GLN A 491 -4.33 25.71 -24.90
CA GLN A 491 -2.97 26.28 -24.89
C GLN A 491 -2.69 27.23 -23.70
N GLN A 492 -3.68 27.52 -22.85
CA GLN A 492 -3.59 28.58 -21.85
C GLN A 492 -2.72 28.27 -20.62
N PHE A 493 -2.30 27.02 -20.41
CA PHE A 493 -1.60 26.63 -19.19
C PHE A 493 -0.07 26.76 -19.22
N TYR A 494 0.54 27.05 -20.39
CA TYR A 494 2.01 26.99 -20.55
C TYR A 494 2.66 28.26 -21.13
N GLN A 495 1.97 29.40 -21.18
CA GLN A 495 2.60 30.65 -21.58
C GLN A 495 2.85 31.58 -20.39
N PRO A 496 4.05 32.15 -20.22
CA PRO A 496 4.30 33.17 -19.22
C PRO A 496 3.35 34.36 -19.45
N LYS A 497 2.72 34.84 -18.37
CA LYS A 497 1.82 35.99 -18.42
C LYS A 497 2.62 37.21 -18.89
N ASN A 498 2.30 37.70 -20.09
CA ASN A 498 2.75 38.96 -20.70
C ASN A 498 3.97 38.90 -21.63
N SER A 499 3.89 38.09 -22.67
CA SER A 499 4.55 38.39 -23.96
C SER A 499 3.74 37.77 -25.09
N ALA A 500 3.69 38.41 -26.26
CA ALA A 500 3.28 37.71 -27.47
C ALA A 500 4.33 36.62 -27.71
N SER A 501 3.90 35.36 -27.86
CA SER A 501 4.81 34.26 -28.15
C SER A 501 5.04 34.18 -29.66
N PRO A 502 6.27 33.93 -30.13
CA PRO A 502 6.50 33.71 -31.55
C PRO A 502 5.74 32.46 -32.04
N LYS A 503 5.27 32.48 -33.28
CA LYS A 503 4.72 31.29 -33.95
C LYS A 503 5.82 30.25 -34.14
N GLN A 504 5.44 28.96 -34.14
CA GLN A 504 6.33 27.88 -34.57
C GLN A 504 6.70 28.09 -36.05
N LEU A 505 7.90 27.66 -36.47
CA LEU A 505 8.30 27.79 -37.88
C LEU A 505 7.34 27.08 -38.84
N GLU A 506 6.78 25.95 -38.42
CA GLU A 506 5.81 25.17 -39.18
C GLU A 506 4.45 25.86 -39.29
N GLU A 507 4.14 26.79 -38.38
CA GLU A 507 2.88 27.55 -38.37
C GLU A 507 2.92 28.82 -39.23
N ILE A 508 4.11 29.28 -39.62
CA ILE A 508 4.25 30.49 -40.46
C ILE A 508 3.76 30.16 -41.88
N THR A 509 2.64 30.77 -42.27
CA THR A 509 2.03 30.54 -43.58
C THR A 509 2.68 31.40 -44.67
N ALA A 510 2.52 30.96 -45.93
CA ALA A 510 2.87 31.73 -47.12
C ALA A 510 2.30 33.16 -47.10
N LYS A 511 1.06 33.28 -46.64
CA LYS A 511 0.30 34.54 -46.63
C LYS A 511 0.84 35.51 -45.59
N GLU A 512 1.16 35.02 -44.40
CA GLU A 512 1.74 35.84 -43.33
C GLU A 512 3.14 36.31 -43.70
N PHE A 513 3.92 35.42 -44.33
CA PHE A 513 5.22 35.79 -44.85
C PHE A 513 5.12 36.83 -45.98
N HIS A 514 4.20 36.64 -46.93
CA HIS A 514 3.99 37.60 -48.01
C HIS A 514 3.56 38.97 -47.46
N ALA A 515 2.65 39.00 -46.49
CA ALA A 515 2.24 40.24 -45.82
C ALA A 515 3.39 40.92 -45.06
N PHE A 516 4.29 40.15 -44.44
CA PHE A 516 5.52 40.67 -43.85
C PHE A 516 6.42 41.30 -44.92
N PHE A 517 6.64 40.59 -46.03
CA PHE A 517 7.49 41.06 -47.12
C PHE A 517 6.94 42.33 -47.77
N GLU A 518 5.63 42.40 -48.02
CA GLU A 518 4.95 43.60 -48.53
C GLU A 518 5.12 44.79 -47.57
N ALA A 519 4.97 44.57 -46.26
CA ALA A 519 5.17 45.61 -45.25
C ALA A 519 6.62 46.11 -45.23
N CYS A 520 7.62 45.22 -45.35
CA CYS A 520 9.03 45.61 -45.49
C CYS A 520 9.28 46.40 -46.78
N CYS A 521 8.71 45.97 -47.90
CA CYS A 521 8.83 46.67 -49.18
C CYS A 521 8.19 48.07 -49.13
N ALA A 522 7.03 48.20 -48.48
CA ALA A 522 6.36 49.48 -48.28
C ALA A 522 7.16 50.42 -47.38
N ALA A 523 7.71 49.91 -46.27
CA ALA A 523 8.61 50.66 -45.39
C ALA A 523 9.87 51.10 -46.14
N GLY A 524 10.44 50.22 -46.96
CA GLY A 524 11.62 50.50 -47.77
C GLY A 524 11.37 51.55 -48.84
N LYS A 525 10.19 51.53 -49.47
CA LYS A 525 9.76 52.55 -50.43
C LYS A 525 9.61 53.93 -49.78
N ASN A 526 9.02 53.99 -48.58
CA ASN A 526 8.88 55.24 -47.83
C ASN A 526 10.26 55.79 -47.41
N ALA A 527 11.14 54.93 -46.91
CA ALA A 527 12.49 55.31 -46.54
C ALA A 527 13.33 55.75 -47.76
N ALA A 528 13.19 55.09 -48.91
CA ALA A 528 13.86 55.47 -50.16
C ALA A 528 13.38 56.84 -50.69
N GLN A 529 12.08 57.15 -50.59
CA GLN A 529 11.55 58.47 -50.95
C GLN A 529 12.10 59.58 -50.06
N ARG A 530 12.36 59.29 -48.78
CA ARG A 530 12.95 60.26 -47.84
C ARG A 530 14.48 60.40 -47.99
N LEU A 531 15.12 59.54 -48.77
CA LEU A 531 16.58 59.49 -49.01
C LEU A 531 16.94 59.78 -50.47
N GLU A 532 16.08 60.47 -51.23
CA GLU A 532 16.15 60.62 -52.69
C GLU A 532 17.52 61.12 -53.23
N ASN A 533 18.33 61.80 -52.40
CA ASN A 533 19.67 62.30 -52.74
C ASN A 533 20.82 61.63 -51.95
N ASN A 534 20.58 60.56 -51.19
CA ASN A 534 21.61 59.86 -50.40
C ASN A 534 21.81 58.42 -50.88
N ARG A 535 22.82 58.25 -51.75
CA ARG A 535 23.18 56.96 -52.33
C ARG A 535 23.51 55.89 -51.29
N THR A 536 24.28 56.23 -50.25
CA THR A 536 24.72 55.29 -49.22
C THR A 536 23.55 54.74 -48.40
N GLY A 537 22.58 55.61 -48.04
CA GLY A 537 21.36 55.20 -47.34
C GLY A 537 20.40 54.38 -48.21
N LEU A 538 20.32 54.69 -49.51
CA LEU A 538 19.55 53.90 -50.47
C LEU A 538 20.16 52.51 -50.71
N GLU A 539 21.49 52.41 -50.81
CA GLU A 539 22.21 51.13 -50.91
C GLU A 539 21.98 50.27 -49.65
N LEU A 540 21.97 50.89 -48.46
CA LEU A 540 21.67 50.21 -47.20
C LEU A 540 20.25 49.62 -47.17
N ILE A 541 19.22 50.41 -47.53
CA ILE A 541 17.84 49.94 -47.60
C ILE A 541 17.71 48.79 -48.60
N MET A 542 18.35 48.92 -49.77
CA MET A 542 18.35 47.87 -50.78
C MET A 542 19.01 46.59 -50.27
N ASP A 543 20.11 46.67 -49.55
CA ASP A 543 20.81 45.48 -49.05
C ASP A 543 20.04 44.78 -47.92
N VAL A 544 19.30 45.54 -47.10
CA VAL A 544 18.34 44.97 -46.14
C VAL A 544 17.20 44.26 -46.86
N LEU A 545 16.57 44.90 -47.84
CA LEU A 545 15.46 44.29 -48.59
C LEU A 545 15.91 43.07 -49.41
N LYS A 546 17.11 43.11 -50.01
CA LYS A 546 17.74 41.96 -50.66
C LYS A 546 18.01 40.84 -49.67
N SER A 547 18.46 41.16 -48.46
CA SER A 547 18.68 40.17 -47.40
C SER A 547 17.36 39.51 -46.98
N ILE A 548 16.29 40.28 -46.84
CA ILE A 548 14.92 39.77 -46.57
C ILE A 548 14.39 38.94 -47.75
N ALA A 549 14.66 39.33 -48.99
CA ALA A 549 14.27 38.57 -50.19
C ALA A 549 15.07 37.25 -50.30
N ASN A 550 16.38 37.28 -50.09
CA ASN A 550 17.23 36.08 -50.06
C ASN A 550 16.85 35.14 -48.92
N TRP A 551 16.46 35.70 -47.78
CA TRP A 551 15.87 34.97 -46.67
C TRP A 551 14.58 34.24 -47.08
N THR A 552 13.69 34.93 -47.81
CA THR A 552 12.47 34.34 -48.39
C THR A 552 12.77 33.16 -49.31
N ILE A 553 13.73 33.34 -50.22
CA ILE A 553 14.11 32.31 -51.18
C ILE A 553 14.67 31.09 -50.46
N ARG A 554 15.53 31.28 -49.45
CA ARG A 554 16.07 30.17 -48.65
C ARG A 554 15.00 29.42 -47.86
N LEU A 555 14.02 30.12 -47.30
CA LEU A 555 12.89 29.52 -46.59
C LEU A 555 12.04 28.66 -47.53
N LEU A 556 11.84 29.12 -48.77
CA LEU A 556 11.10 28.40 -49.81
C LEU A 556 11.91 27.27 -50.47
N SER A 557 13.24 27.37 -50.51
CA SER A 557 14.13 26.37 -51.14
C SER A 557 14.70 25.34 -50.17
N GLY A 558 14.72 25.64 -48.86
CA GLY A 558 15.37 24.87 -47.80
C GLY A 558 14.62 23.64 -47.31
N GLY A 559 13.54 23.24 -47.99
CA GLY A 559 12.90 21.94 -47.74
C GLY A 559 12.11 21.84 -46.43
N THR A 560 11.82 22.94 -45.74
CA THR A 560 10.59 22.95 -44.92
C THR A 560 9.43 22.94 -45.92
N THR A 561 8.78 21.79 -46.06
CA THR A 561 7.45 21.72 -46.66
C THR A 561 6.42 21.96 -45.55
N PRO A 562 5.91 23.18 -45.33
CA PRO A 562 4.55 23.33 -44.83
C PRO A 562 3.64 22.71 -45.87
N GLN A 563 2.82 21.74 -45.46
CA GLN A 563 1.99 20.88 -46.33
C GLN A 563 0.92 21.63 -47.18
N PHE A 564 1.01 22.95 -47.36
CA PHE A 564 -0.02 23.74 -48.04
C PHE A 564 0.52 24.80 -49.02
N PHE A 565 1.77 24.70 -49.49
CA PHE A 565 2.25 25.58 -50.54
C PHE A 565 1.81 25.12 -51.94
N LYS A 566 1.32 26.07 -52.75
CA LYS A 566 1.29 25.94 -54.22
C LYS A 566 2.72 25.67 -54.72
N LYS A 567 2.83 25.04 -55.90
CA LYS A 567 4.11 24.61 -56.50
C LYS A 567 5.20 25.71 -56.38
N PRO A 568 6.45 25.37 -56.01
CA PRO A 568 7.56 26.31 -55.76
C PRO A 568 7.77 27.39 -56.83
N LYS A 569 7.47 27.08 -58.10
CA LYS A 569 7.60 28.03 -59.22
C LYS A 569 6.77 29.30 -59.03
N THR A 570 5.51 29.20 -58.62
CA THR A 570 4.64 30.39 -58.56
C THR A 570 5.00 31.36 -57.43
N ALA A 571 5.49 30.87 -56.29
CA ALA A 571 5.94 31.74 -55.20
C ALA A 571 7.27 32.44 -55.52
N VAL A 572 8.17 31.77 -56.25
CA VAL A 572 9.39 32.38 -56.79
C VAL A 572 9.04 33.42 -57.84
N ASP A 573 8.07 33.15 -58.72
CA ASP A 573 7.62 34.09 -59.74
C ASP A 573 6.99 35.36 -59.12
N ASP A 574 6.14 35.21 -58.09
CA ASP A 574 5.54 36.34 -57.35
C ASP A 574 6.60 37.17 -56.60
N LEU A 575 7.63 36.51 -56.02
CA LEU A 575 8.73 37.18 -55.33
C LEU A 575 9.65 37.91 -56.31
N VAL A 576 9.98 37.26 -57.45
CA VAL A 576 10.74 37.87 -58.54
C VAL A 576 9.98 39.05 -59.11
N GLN A 577 8.65 38.96 -59.22
CA GLN A 577 7.81 40.07 -59.64
C GLN A 577 7.85 41.21 -58.61
N ALA A 578 7.71 40.93 -57.30
CA ALA A 578 7.79 41.95 -56.25
C ALA A 578 9.18 42.61 -56.17
N VAL A 579 10.27 41.84 -56.31
CA VAL A 579 11.65 42.37 -56.40
C VAL A 579 11.83 43.20 -57.67
N ASN A 580 11.27 42.77 -58.80
CA ASN A 580 11.30 43.54 -60.06
C ASN A 580 10.43 44.80 -59.99
N GLU A 581 9.31 44.79 -59.28
CA GLU A 581 8.45 45.95 -59.03
C GLU A 581 9.13 46.93 -58.08
N LEU A 582 9.81 46.44 -57.05
CA LEU A 582 10.63 47.25 -56.16
C LEU A 582 11.82 47.88 -56.90
N ARG A 583 12.52 47.09 -57.72
CA ARG A 583 13.59 47.57 -58.60
C ARG A 583 13.10 48.61 -59.60
N LYS A 584 11.96 48.37 -60.26
CA LYS A 584 11.32 49.35 -61.15
C LYS A 584 10.89 50.59 -60.40
N THR A 585 10.40 50.46 -59.16
CA THR A 585 10.01 51.61 -58.34
C THR A 585 11.24 52.43 -57.97
N LEU A 586 12.33 51.80 -57.52
CA LEU A 586 13.62 52.45 -57.24
C LEU A 586 14.23 53.09 -58.49
N GLU A 587 14.25 52.40 -59.63
CA GLU A 587 14.70 52.96 -60.91
C GLU A 587 13.83 54.15 -61.35
N LYS A 588 12.52 54.14 -61.05
CA LYS A 588 11.59 55.24 -61.34
C LYS A 588 11.73 56.41 -60.35
N THR A 589 12.08 56.14 -59.10
CA THR A 589 12.45 57.16 -58.10
C THR A 589 13.79 57.81 -58.48
N LEU A 590 14.76 57.02 -58.95
CA LEU A 590 16.05 57.49 -59.47
C LEU A 590 15.93 58.26 -60.80
N GLN A 591 14.86 58.05 -61.59
CA GLN A 591 14.56 58.80 -62.82
C GLN A 591 14.12 60.26 -62.58
N HIS A 592 13.68 60.59 -61.36
CA HIS A 592 13.27 61.95 -60.99
C HIS A 592 14.41 62.79 -60.40
N ILE A 593 15.61 62.22 -60.30
CA ILE A 593 16.83 62.97 -60.01
C ILE A 593 17.25 63.64 -61.31
N ASP A 594 17.07 64.95 -61.38
CA ASP A 594 17.65 65.76 -62.44
C ASP A 594 19.17 65.81 -62.24
N PHE A 595 19.91 65.05 -63.04
CA PHE A 595 21.38 65.03 -63.02
C PHE A 595 22.00 66.30 -63.63
N SER A 596 21.21 67.35 -63.89
CA SER A 596 21.63 68.58 -64.56
C SER A 596 22.18 69.69 -63.64
N GLU A 597 22.03 69.59 -62.31
CA GLU A 597 22.54 70.61 -61.38
C GLU A 597 23.67 70.08 -60.49
N GLU A 598 24.75 69.61 -61.11
CA GLU A 598 26.08 69.68 -60.48
C GLU A 598 27.20 69.79 -61.53
N SER A 599 27.01 70.70 -62.49
CA SER A 599 28.10 71.22 -63.31
C SER A 599 27.94 72.71 -63.53
N GLN A 600 28.07 73.50 -62.46
CA GLN A 600 28.62 74.87 -62.45
C GLN A 600 28.50 75.51 -61.06
N HIS A 601 29.46 75.21 -60.16
CA HIS A 601 30.07 76.21 -59.27
C HIS A 601 31.33 75.64 -58.61
N ASN A 602 32.44 75.69 -59.34
CA ASN A 602 33.65 76.46 -58.98
C ASN A 602 34.90 75.87 -59.64
N ILE A 603 35.26 76.45 -60.78
CA ILE A 603 36.65 76.64 -61.17
C ILE A 603 37.05 77.99 -60.59
N THR A 604 38.03 78.03 -59.67
CA THR A 604 39.21 78.91 -59.75
C THR A 604 40.27 78.46 -58.75
N ALA A 605 41.52 78.67 -59.18
CA ALA A 605 42.80 78.45 -58.53
C ALA A 605 42.93 78.89 -57.07
#